data_AF-A0A9P7FA82-F1
#
_entry.id   AF-A0A9P7FA82-F1
#
_cell.length_a   1.000
_cell.length_b   1.000
_cell.length_c   1.000
_cell.angle_alpha   90.00
_cell.angle_beta   90.00
_cell.angle_gamma   90.00
#
_symmetry.space_group_name_H-M   'P 1'
#
loop_
_entity.id
_entity.type
_entity.pdbx_description
1 polymer ?
#
loop_
_entity_poly.entity_id
_entity_poly.type
_entity_poly.pdbx_seq_one_letter_code
_entity_poly.pdbx_strand_id
1 'polypeptide(L)'
;IIQMNLLCNPSRHTLAFNTVDWVVERNNLYTKVIYRGGGLNGTIEHIIKESPLIEVYCKCHVIIKNRFHLQHQTICHAQPDMMNTICKLSMRIKENYVHIKKNGRKALWSIPDQINEGMVLMQEQKIVSEEETTIFDIDRDDFID
;
A
#
# COMPACT_ATOMS: atom_id res chain seq x y z
N ILE A 1 -20.06 4.88 6.33
CA ILE A 1 -19.57 5.51 5.09
C ILE A 1 -18.27 4.80 4.73
N ILE A 2 -18.24 4.04 3.63
CA ILE A 2 -16.99 3.47 3.12
C ILE A 2 -16.33 4.59 2.32
N GLN A 3 -15.13 5.00 2.72
CA GLN A 3 -14.37 5.98 1.95
C GLN A 3 -13.90 5.30 0.66
N MET A 4 -14.14 5.94 -0.49
CA MET A 4 -13.73 5.43 -1.81
C MET A 4 -12.23 5.09 -1.86
N ASN A 5 -11.42 5.77 -1.04
CA ASN A 5 -9.98 5.58 -0.91
C ASN A 5 -9.57 4.19 -0.40
N LEU A 6 -10.50 3.43 0.20
CA LEU A 6 -10.27 2.06 0.68
C LEU A 6 -10.51 0.99 -0.40
N LEU A 7 -11.04 1.41 -1.55
CA LEU A 7 -11.41 0.55 -2.65
C LEU A 7 -10.52 0.85 -3.86
N CYS A 8 -10.10 -0.19 -4.56
CA CYS A 8 -9.36 -0.10 -5.81
C CYS A 8 -10.04 -0.94 -6.88
N ASN A 9 -9.92 -0.51 -8.14
CA ASN A 9 -10.48 -1.24 -9.28
C ASN A 9 -9.35 -1.62 -10.26
N PRO A 10 -8.58 -2.67 -9.94
CA PRO A 10 -7.48 -3.11 -10.79
C PRO A 10 -7.97 -3.61 -12.17
N SER A 11 -9.22 -4.06 -12.26
CA SER A 11 -9.80 -4.59 -13.50
C SER A 11 -10.40 -3.49 -14.41
N ARG A 12 -10.55 -2.25 -13.92
CA ARG A 12 -11.15 -1.10 -14.61
C ARG A 12 -12.58 -1.30 -15.15
N HIS A 13 -13.29 -2.32 -14.68
CA HIS A 13 -14.70 -2.55 -15.03
C HIS A 13 -15.64 -1.77 -14.11
N THR A 14 -16.79 -1.32 -14.61
CA THR A 14 -17.80 -0.64 -13.80
C THR A 14 -18.24 -1.53 -12.63
N LEU A 15 -18.29 -0.96 -11.43
CA LEU A 15 -18.67 -1.64 -10.17
C LEU A 15 -17.77 -2.81 -9.71
N ALA A 16 -16.63 -3.05 -10.36
CA ALA A 16 -15.68 -4.11 -10.00
C ALA A 16 -14.62 -3.65 -8.97
N PHE A 17 -15.05 -2.93 -7.94
CA PHE A 17 -14.16 -2.45 -6.87
C PHE A 17 -13.85 -3.56 -5.87
N ASN A 18 -12.58 -3.69 -5.50
CA ASN A 18 -12.10 -4.58 -4.45
C ASN A 18 -11.48 -3.74 -3.34
N THR A 19 -11.41 -4.28 -2.12
CA THR A 19 -10.61 -3.69 -1.06
C THR A 19 -9.13 -3.74 -1.42
N VAL A 20 -8.36 -2.70 -1.04
CA VAL A 20 -6.91 -2.63 -1.31
C VAL A 20 -6.18 -3.85 -0.75
N ASP A 21 -6.60 -4.33 0.43
CA ASP A 21 -6.07 -5.52 1.08
C ASP A 21 -6.13 -6.76 0.19
N TRP A 22 -7.19 -6.93 -0.61
CA TRP A 22 -7.34 -8.05 -1.53
C TRP A 22 -6.27 -8.05 -2.63
N VAL A 23 -5.90 -6.87 -3.14
CA VAL A 23 -4.84 -6.74 -4.15
C VAL A 23 -3.47 -7.04 -3.54
N VAL A 24 -3.24 -6.57 -2.30
CA VAL A 24 -2.01 -6.84 -1.54
C VAL A 24 -1.88 -8.33 -1.23
N GLU A 25 -2.97 -8.97 -0.79
CA GLU A 25 -3.02 -10.40 -0.48
C GLU A 25 -2.78 -11.25 -1.73
N ARG A 26 -3.39 -10.88 -2.86
CA ARG A 26 -3.15 -11.56 -4.14
C ARG A 26 -1.68 -11.46 -4.58
N ASN A 27 -1.07 -10.29 -4.45
CA ASN A 27 0.36 -10.11 -4.75
C ASN A 27 1.23 -10.93 -3.80
N ASN A 28 0.90 -10.95 -2.50
CA ASN A 28 1.58 -11.79 -1.53
C ASN A 28 1.44 -13.29 -1.84
N LEU A 29 0.27 -13.76 -2.28
CA LEU A 29 0.05 -15.15 -2.66
C LEU A 29 0.98 -15.55 -3.81
N TYR A 30 1.05 -14.74 -4.86
CA TYR A 30 1.94 -15.00 -5.98
C TYR A 30 3.41 -15.02 -5.53
N THR A 31 3.85 -13.99 -4.82
CA THR A 31 5.27 -13.83 -4.50
C THR A 31 5.75 -14.74 -3.36
N LYS A 32 4.92 -14.97 -2.33
CA LYS A 32 5.30 -15.70 -1.11
C LYS A 32 4.88 -17.17 -1.10
N VAL A 33 3.87 -17.55 -1.87
CA VAL A 33 3.32 -18.90 -1.83
C VAL A 33 3.55 -19.63 -3.15
N ILE A 34 3.14 -19.05 -4.28
CA ILE A 34 3.16 -19.73 -5.58
C ILE A 34 4.58 -19.76 -6.17
N TYR A 35 5.24 -18.60 -6.24
CA TYR A 35 6.51 -18.44 -6.95
C TYR A 35 7.73 -18.35 -6.04
N ARG A 36 7.55 -18.42 -4.71
CA ARG A 36 8.66 -18.39 -3.75
C ARG A 36 9.63 -19.55 -3.95
N GLY A 37 9.18 -20.67 -4.55
CA GLY A 37 9.95 -21.91 -4.64
C GLY A 37 10.26 -22.50 -3.25
N GLY A 38 10.61 -23.79 -3.18
CA GLY A 38 11.18 -24.35 -1.95
C GLY A 38 12.67 -24.00 -1.84
N GLY A 39 13.14 -23.47 -0.71
CA GLY A 39 14.56 -23.28 -0.41
C GLY A 39 15.02 -21.83 -0.16
N LEU A 40 16.31 -21.57 -0.38
CA LEU A 40 17.01 -20.28 -0.14
C LEU A 40 16.57 -19.14 -1.08
N ASN A 41 15.63 -19.38 -1.98
CA ASN A 41 15.13 -18.41 -2.96
C ASN A 41 14.19 -17.34 -2.35
N GLY A 42 14.10 -17.27 -1.02
CA GLY A 42 13.27 -16.31 -0.29
C GLY A 42 13.90 -14.94 -0.02
N THR A 43 15.10 -14.66 -0.56
CA THR A 43 15.77 -13.37 -0.36
C THR A 43 15.03 -12.25 -1.11
N ILE A 44 14.91 -11.07 -0.49
CA ILE A 44 14.23 -9.90 -1.08
C ILE A 44 14.80 -9.56 -2.46
N GLU A 45 16.11 -9.62 -2.63
CA GLU A 45 16.78 -9.37 -3.92
C GLU A 45 16.35 -10.35 -5.01
N HIS A 46 16.21 -11.63 -4.67
CA HIS A 46 15.76 -12.65 -5.62
C HIS A 46 14.29 -12.44 -5.99
N ILE A 47 13.44 -12.11 -5.01
CA ILE A 47 12.04 -11.78 -5.24
C ILE A 47 11.89 -10.58 -6.19
N ILE A 48 12.68 -9.51 -5.98
CA ILE A 48 12.66 -8.34 -6.85
C ILE A 48 13.12 -8.71 -8.27
N LYS A 49 14.16 -9.55 -8.39
CA LYS A 49 14.69 -10.00 -9.68
C LYS A 49 13.72 -10.91 -10.45
N GLU A 50 12.98 -11.77 -9.74
CA GLU A 50 12.02 -12.71 -10.33
C GLU A 50 10.64 -12.08 -10.57
N SER A 51 10.29 -10.96 -9.92
CA SER A 51 8.98 -10.32 -10.08
C SER A 51 8.63 -9.96 -11.54
N PRO A 52 9.55 -9.39 -12.37
CA PRO A 52 9.28 -9.17 -13.79
C PRO A 52 9.08 -10.48 -14.56
N LEU A 53 9.83 -11.54 -14.22
CA LEU A 53 9.72 -12.86 -14.85
C LEU A 53 8.36 -13.51 -14.54
N ILE A 54 7.88 -13.37 -13.31
CA ILE A 54 6.53 -13.80 -12.90
C ILE A 54 5.46 -13.08 -13.73
N GLU A 55 5.62 -11.78 -13.97
CA GLU A 55 4.67 -11.01 -14.79
C GLU A 55 4.68 -11.49 -16.24
N VAL A 56 5.86 -11.70 -16.83
CA VAL A 56 6.02 -12.23 -18.19
C VAL A 56 5.40 -13.63 -18.29
N TYR A 57 5.66 -14.51 -17.32
CA TYR A 57 5.09 -15.85 -17.26
C TYR A 57 3.56 -15.82 -17.19
N CYS A 58 2.99 -14.97 -16.33
CA CYS A 58 1.54 -14.77 -16.24
C CYS A 58 0.96 -14.30 -17.58
N LYS A 59 1.62 -13.35 -18.26
CA LYS A 59 1.20 -12.86 -19.58
C LYS A 59 1.24 -13.97 -20.63
N CYS A 60 2.30 -14.77 -20.66
CA CYS A 60 2.40 -15.93 -21.55
C CYS A 60 1.24 -16.93 -21.30
N HIS A 61 0.92 -17.22 -20.04
CA HIS A 61 -0.20 -18.08 -19.68
C HIS A 61 -1.55 -17.53 -20.17
N VAL A 62 -1.79 -16.22 -20.02
CA VAL A 62 -3.00 -15.56 -20.54
C VAL A 62 -3.05 -15.63 -22.06
N ILE A 63 -1.93 -15.39 -22.76
CA ILE A 63 -1.85 -15.47 -24.21
C ILE A 63 -2.18 -16.88 -24.70
N ILE A 64 -1.54 -17.90 -24.15
CA ILE A 64 -1.81 -19.31 -24.46
C ILE A 64 -3.29 -19.60 -24.23
N LYS A 65 -3.81 -19.28 -23.04
CA LYS A 65 -5.22 -19.50 -22.70
C LYS A 65 -6.19 -18.86 -23.70
N ASN A 66 -5.94 -17.61 -24.07
CA ASN A 66 -6.78 -16.88 -25.02
C ASN A 66 -6.69 -17.45 -26.44
N ARG A 67 -5.47 -17.82 -26.88
CA ARG A 67 -5.22 -18.36 -28.24
C ARG A 67 -5.83 -19.75 -28.43
N PHE A 68 -5.76 -20.60 -27.40
CA PHE A 68 -6.30 -21.95 -27.45
C PHE A 68 -7.81 -22.04 -27.23
N HIS A 69 -8.52 -20.89 -27.13
CA HIS A 69 -9.97 -20.85 -26.89
C HIS A 69 -10.38 -21.83 -25.78
N LEU A 70 -9.62 -21.83 -24.68
CA LEU A 70 -10.00 -22.52 -23.44
C LEU A 70 -11.17 -21.76 -22.78
N GLN A 71 -12.24 -21.54 -23.55
CA GLN A 71 -13.47 -20.80 -23.22
C GLN A 71 -14.30 -21.54 -22.16
N HIS A 72 -14.07 -22.84 -21.99
CA HIS A 72 -14.80 -23.70 -21.05
C HIS A 72 -14.10 -23.78 -19.68
N GLN A 73 -13.49 -22.69 -19.23
CA GLN A 73 -13.07 -22.62 -17.84
C GLN A 73 -14.29 -22.32 -16.98
N THR A 74 -14.72 -23.32 -16.21
CA THR A 74 -15.65 -23.24 -15.07
C THR A 74 -15.12 -22.38 -13.91
N ILE A 75 -14.33 -21.35 -14.21
CA ILE A 75 -13.72 -20.42 -13.24
C ILE A 75 -14.18 -18.98 -13.51
N CYS A 76 -15.32 -18.80 -14.17
CA CYS A 76 -16.14 -17.65 -13.83
C CYS A 76 -16.73 -17.94 -12.45
N HIS A 77 -15.94 -17.69 -11.39
CA HIS A 77 -16.56 -17.47 -10.10
C HIS A 77 -17.58 -16.36 -10.31
N ALA A 78 -18.86 -16.69 -10.10
CA ALA A 78 -19.90 -15.69 -10.04
C ALA A 78 -19.39 -14.56 -9.14
N GLN A 79 -19.61 -13.31 -9.56
CA GLN A 79 -19.16 -12.17 -8.77
C GLN A 79 -19.61 -12.41 -7.32
N PRO A 80 -18.69 -12.34 -6.35
CA PRO A 80 -19.02 -12.69 -4.98
C PRO A 80 -20.16 -11.78 -4.54
N ASP A 81 -21.29 -12.38 -4.16
CA ASP A 81 -22.42 -11.63 -3.62
C ASP A 81 -22.00 -11.07 -2.26
N MET A 82 -21.57 -9.81 -2.29
CA MET A 82 -21.05 -9.09 -1.13
C MET A 82 -22.18 -8.53 -0.26
N MET A 83 -23.47 -8.66 -0.63
CA MET A 83 -24.58 -8.11 0.16
C MET A 83 -24.54 -8.64 1.60
N ASN A 84 -24.35 -9.94 1.77
CA ASN A 84 -24.30 -10.55 3.11
C ASN A 84 -23.09 -10.06 3.92
N THR A 85 -21.93 -9.92 3.29
CA THR A 85 -20.71 -9.42 3.94
C THR A 85 -20.88 -7.97 4.38
N ILE A 86 -21.41 -7.13 3.49
CA ILE A 86 -21.67 -5.70 3.77
C ILE A 86 -22.74 -5.57 4.86
N CYS A 87 -23.80 -6.38 4.82
CA CYS A 87 -24.86 -6.36 5.84
C CYS A 87 -24.31 -6.74 7.22
N LYS A 88 -23.55 -7.85 7.31
CA LYS A 88 -22.87 -8.28 8.55
C LYS A 88 -21.89 -7.24 9.08
N LEU A 89 -21.09 -6.62 8.20
CA LEU A 89 -20.18 -5.55 8.57
C LEU A 89 -20.94 -4.33 9.12
N SER A 90 -22.04 -3.95 8.46
CA SER A 90 -22.90 -2.85 8.88
C SER A 90 -23.54 -3.10 10.26
N MET A 91 -24.04 -4.31 10.49
CA MET A 91 -24.53 -4.73 11.81
C MET A 91 -23.43 -4.62 12.87
N ARG A 92 -22.24 -5.17 12.60
CA ARG A 92 -21.11 -5.13 13.53
C ARG A 92 -20.65 -3.71 13.85
N ILE A 93 -20.65 -2.80 12.86
CA ILE A 93 -20.30 -1.38 13.07
C ILE A 93 -21.35 -0.68 13.95
N LYS A 94 -22.63 -1.02 13.79
CA LYS A 94 -23.73 -0.48 14.61
C LYS A 94 -23.66 -0.99 16.05
N GLU A 95 -23.48 -2.28 16.24
CA GLU A 95 -23.37 -2.92 17.57
C GLU A 95 -22.18 -2.37 18.38
N ASN A 96 -21.03 -2.23 17.71
CA ASN A 96 -19.80 -1.81 18.40
C ASN A 96 -19.68 -0.29 18.53
N TYR A 97 -20.58 0.47 17.90
CA TYR A 97 -20.54 1.94 17.83
C TYR A 97 -19.16 2.47 17.47
N VAL A 98 -18.49 1.81 16.52
CA VAL A 98 -17.09 2.13 16.13
C VAL A 98 -16.97 3.57 15.60
N HIS A 99 -18.07 4.10 15.07
CA HIS A 99 -18.19 5.44 14.52
C HIS A 99 -18.54 6.52 15.56
N ILE A 100 -18.83 6.16 16.81
CA ILE A 100 -19.16 7.11 17.87
C ILE A 100 -17.96 7.28 18.79
N LYS A 101 -17.51 8.51 18.96
CA LYS A 101 -16.44 8.88 19.89
C LYS A 101 -16.93 8.63 21.32
N LYS A 102 -16.46 7.54 21.95
CA LYS A 102 -16.75 7.25 23.36
C LYS A 102 -15.74 7.98 24.25
N ASN A 103 -16.20 9.01 24.95
CA ASN A 103 -15.39 9.73 25.95
C ASN A 103 -15.01 8.76 27.09
N GLY A 104 -13.75 8.77 27.51
CA GLY A 104 -13.25 7.92 28.62
C GLY A 104 -12.45 6.69 28.21
N ARG A 105 -12.32 6.38 26.92
CA ARG A 105 -11.30 5.40 26.47
C ARG A 105 -9.92 6.04 26.55
N LYS A 106 -9.17 5.72 27.60
CA LYS A 106 -7.74 6.01 27.68
C LYS A 106 -7.00 4.97 26.85
N ALA A 107 -6.19 5.40 25.88
CA ALA A 107 -5.23 4.50 25.26
C ALA A 107 -4.17 4.17 26.31
N LEU A 108 -3.77 2.90 26.42
CA LEU A 108 -2.66 2.50 27.32
C LEU A 108 -1.36 3.20 26.90
N TRP A 109 -1.25 3.49 25.61
CA TRP A 109 -0.10 4.12 24.98
C TRP A 109 -0.54 5.34 24.19
N SER A 110 0.07 6.49 24.46
CA SER A 110 -0.09 7.68 23.63
C SER A 110 0.83 7.52 22.42
N ILE A 111 0.25 7.47 21.22
CA ILE A 111 1.05 7.45 20.00
C ILE A 111 1.60 8.88 19.82
N PRO A 112 2.93 9.06 19.78
CA PRO A 112 3.53 10.38 19.52
C PRO A 112 3.11 10.91 18.14
N ASP A 113 2.93 12.22 18.03
CA ASP A 113 2.62 12.88 16.77
C ASP A 113 3.87 12.96 15.90
N GLN A 114 4.09 11.91 15.12
CA GLN A 114 5.23 11.78 14.22
C GLN A 114 5.27 12.87 13.13
N ILE A 115 4.12 13.46 12.78
CA ILE A 115 4.09 14.57 11.82
C ILE A 115 4.66 15.81 12.48
N ASN A 116 4.23 16.11 13.70
CA ASN A 116 4.77 17.24 14.44
C ASN A 116 6.26 17.06 14.75
N GLU A 117 6.69 15.87 15.17
CA GLU A 117 8.11 15.55 15.37
C GLU A 117 8.92 15.74 14.08
N GLY A 118 8.40 15.27 12.94
CA GLY A 118 9.04 15.47 11.64
C GLY A 118 9.14 16.95 11.24
N MET A 119 8.11 17.75 11.50
CA MET A 119 8.10 19.19 11.22
C MET A 119 9.12 19.95 12.07
N VAL A 120 9.28 19.58 13.34
CA VAL A 120 10.32 20.16 14.21
C VAL A 120 11.71 19.82 13.68
N LEU A 121 11.97 18.56 13.32
CA LEU A 121 13.25 18.15 12.75
C LEU A 121 13.58 18.88 11.44
N MET A 122 12.57 19.12 10.58
CA MET A 122 12.75 19.90 9.35
C MET A 122 13.05 21.37 9.62
N GLN A 123 12.47 21.96 10.66
CA GLN A 123 12.75 23.35 11.06
C GLN A 123 14.13 23.49 11.68
N GLU A 124 14.55 22.55 12.54
CA GLU A 124 15.89 22.51 13.12
C GLU A 124 16.98 22.34 12.05
N GLN A 125 16.76 21.47 11.07
CA GLN A 125 17.67 21.33 9.92
C GLN A 125 17.77 22.61 9.08
N LYS A 126 16.67 23.35 8.94
CA LYS A 126 16.66 24.62 8.21
C LYS A 126 17.47 25.70 8.94
N ILE A 127 17.34 25.79 10.28
CA ILE A 127 18.09 26.74 11.10
C ILE A 127 19.61 26.47 11.03
N VAL A 128 20.03 25.20 11.12
CA VAL A 128 21.46 24.83 10.99
C VAL A 128 22.03 25.18 9.61
N SER A 129 21.23 25.05 8.54
CA SER A 129 21.69 25.39 7.18
C SER A 129 21.80 26.91 6.92
N GLU A 130 21.04 27.74 7.64
CA GLU A 130 21.07 29.21 7.53
C GLU A 130 22.20 29.83 8.39
N GLU A 131 22.62 29.16 9.47
CA GLU A 131 23.79 29.57 10.28
C GLU A 131 25.13 29.22 9.60
N GLU A 132 25.21 28.12 8.84
CA GLU A 132 26.44 27.79 8.08
C GLU A 132 26.65 28.71 6.86
N THR A 133 25.59 29.27 6.28
CA THR A 133 25.71 30.23 5.16
C THR A 133 26.13 31.61 5.61
N THR A 134 25.81 32.04 6.84
CA THR A 134 26.21 33.36 7.35
C THR A 134 27.67 33.44 7.80
N ILE A 135 28.32 32.31 8.10
CA ILE A 135 29.75 32.26 8.45
C ILE A 135 30.65 32.38 7.20
N PHE A 136 30.18 32.02 6.01
CA PHE A 136 30.98 32.02 4.79
C PHE A 136 31.02 33.35 4.01
N ASP A 137 30.19 34.34 4.37
CA ASP A 137 30.02 35.59 3.61
C ASP A 137 30.73 36.83 4.23
N ILE A 138 31.55 36.68 5.28
CA ILE A 138 32.21 37.83 5.95
C ILE A 138 33.65 38.11 5.44
N ASP A 139 34.30 37.21 4.70
CA ASP A 139 35.74 37.35 4.37
C ASP A 139 36.07 37.81 2.92
N ARG A 140 35.22 38.61 2.25
CA ARG A 140 35.46 39.02 0.85
C ARG A 140 35.63 40.50 0.51
N ASP A 141 35.72 41.41 1.49
CA ASP A 141 35.82 42.85 1.19
C ASP A 141 37.10 43.57 1.64
N ASP A 142 38.13 42.87 2.15
CA ASP A 142 39.37 43.52 2.63
C ASP A 142 40.64 43.13 1.84
N PHE A 143 40.70 43.26 0.51
CA PHE A 143 41.98 43.30 -0.23
C PHE A 143 41.84 43.88 -1.66
N ILE A 144 41.85 45.21 -1.79
CA ILE A 144 42.43 45.93 -2.95
C ILE A 144 43.03 47.25 -2.46
N ASP A 145 44.36 47.29 -2.34
CA ASP A 145 45.18 48.49 -2.50
C ASP A 145 45.81 48.46 -3.90
#